data_AF-A0A628N4U1-F1
#
_entry.id   AF-A0A628N4U1-F1
#
_cell.length_a   1.000
_cell.length_b   1.000
_cell.length_c   1.000
_cell.angle_alpha   90.00
_cell.angle_beta   90.00
_cell.angle_gamma   90.00
#
_symmetry.space_group_name_H-M   'P 1'
#
loop_
_entity.id
_entity.type
_entity.pdbx_description
1 polymer ?
#
loop_
_entity_poly.entity_id
_entity_poly.type
_entity_poly.pdbx_seq_one_letter_code
_entity_poly.pdbx_strand_id
1 'polypeptide(L)'
;MIHTQEVAQVAVAFLLCVICGVGTFLMDVRAGRQTGNLLGLVTEIFVAVTAGVIAYLWGQHKGWDLFVTYLAVTIASNNGHEVVSGMKRINIDMILNGIMNLIKKGGSK
;
A
#
# COMPACT_ATOMS: atom_id res chain seq x y z
N MET A 1 -0.99 -26.44 12.92
CA MET A 1 -0.67 -25.28 13.79
C MET A 1 0.06 -24.17 13.05
N ILE A 2 1.03 -24.46 12.17
CA ILE A 2 1.78 -23.44 11.41
C ILE A 2 0.87 -22.62 10.47
N HIS A 3 0.07 -23.27 9.64
CA HIS A 3 -0.88 -22.57 8.75
C HIS A 3 -1.92 -21.71 9.48
N THR A 4 -2.32 -22.12 10.69
CA THR A 4 -3.31 -21.36 11.49
C THR A 4 -2.73 -20.05 12.01
N GLN A 5 -1.43 -20.00 12.33
CA GLN A 5 -0.75 -18.78 12.77
C GLN A 5 -0.55 -17.80 11.62
N GLU A 6 -0.18 -18.27 10.44
CA GLU A 6 -0.05 -17.42 9.24
C GLU A 6 -1.38 -16.79 8.84
N VAL A 7 -2.47 -17.57 8.86
CA VAL A 7 -3.82 -17.06 8.59
C VAL A 7 -4.23 -16.00 9.61
N ALA A 8 -3.95 -16.23 10.89
CA ALA A 8 -4.23 -15.25 11.93
C ALA A 8 -3.46 -13.94 11.72
N GLN A 9 -2.20 -14.02 11.30
CA GLN A 9 -1.38 -12.84 11.06
C GLN A 9 -1.87 -11.99 9.90
N VAL A 10 -2.20 -12.65 8.78
CA VAL A 10 -2.77 -11.99 7.60
C VAL A 10 -4.13 -11.38 7.95
N ALA A 11 -4.97 -12.06 8.73
CA ALA A 11 -6.26 -11.54 9.16
C ALA A 11 -6.10 -10.27 10.02
N VAL A 12 -5.14 -10.24 10.95
CA VAL A 12 -4.84 -9.04 11.75
C VAL A 12 -4.37 -7.90 10.86
N ALA A 13 -3.43 -8.13 9.95
CA ALA A 13 -2.96 -7.11 9.02
C ALA A 13 -4.10 -6.56 8.16
N PHE A 14 -4.98 -7.43 7.65
CA PHE A 14 -6.14 -7.04 6.86
C PHE A 14 -7.13 -6.18 7.67
N LEU A 15 -7.44 -6.57 8.90
CA LEU A 15 -8.32 -5.79 9.78
C LEU A 15 -7.73 -4.40 10.07
N LEU A 16 -6.41 -4.31 10.29
CA LEU A 16 -5.73 -3.02 10.45
C LEU A 16 -5.92 -2.15 9.20
N CYS A 17 -5.74 -2.70 8.00
CA CYS A 17 -5.97 -1.96 6.75
C CYS A 17 -7.40 -1.44 6.64
N VAL A 18 -8.40 -2.29 6.94
CA VAL A 18 -9.82 -1.92 6.86
C VAL A 18 -10.13 -0.78 7.84
N ILE A 19 -9.68 -0.88 9.10
CA ILE A 19 -9.90 0.16 10.11
C ILE A 19 -9.25 1.48 9.67
N CYS A 20 -8.03 1.43 9.12
CA CYS A 20 -7.34 2.62 8.61
C CYS A 20 -8.11 3.25 7.43
N GLY A 21 -8.55 2.46 6.45
CA GLY A 21 -9.31 2.97 5.30
C GLY A 21 -10.66 3.59 5.71
N VAL A 22 -11.37 2.96 6.66
CA VAL A 22 -12.58 3.55 7.26
C VAL A 22 -12.24 4.87 7.97
N GLY A 23 -11.16 4.89 8.75
CA GLY A 23 -10.70 6.09 9.45
C GLY A 23 -10.38 7.25 8.51
N THR A 24 -9.63 6.99 7.44
CA THR A 24 -9.29 7.98 6.40
C THR A 24 -10.54 8.52 5.73
N PHE A 25 -11.45 7.65 5.30
CA PHE A 25 -12.73 8.05 4.72
C PHE A 25 -13.52 8.98 5.65
N LEU A 26 -13.70 8.59 6.91
CA LEU A 26 -14.44 9.40 7.88
C LEU A 26 -13.75 10.75 8.14
N MET A 27 -12.42 10.78 8.17
CA MET A 27 -11.65 12.02 8.33
C MET A 27 -11.82 12.97 7.14
N ASP A 28 -11.83 12.44 5.91
CA ASP A 28 -12.02 13.23 4.70
C ASP A 28 -13.44 13.75 4.55
N VAL A 29 -14.44 12.94 4.91
CA VAL A 29 -15.84 13.38 5.00
C VAL A 29 -15.99 14.48 6.04
N ARG A 30 -15.40 14.31 7.23
CA ARG A 30 -15.41 15.34 8.28
C ARG A 30 -14.74 16.64 7.84
N ALA A 31 -13.67 16.54 7.05
CA ALA A 31 -12.93 17.69 6.53
C ALA A 31 -13.58 18.33 5.29
N GLY A 32 -14.68 17.78 4.77
CA GLY A 32 -15.33 18.26 3.54
C GLY A 32 -14.53 17.99 2.26
N ARG A 33 -13.52 17.12 2.29
CA ARG A 33 -12.68 16.77 1.13
C ARG A 33 -13.33 15.74 0.22
N GLN A 34 -14.24 14.92 0.76
CA GLN A 34 -14.94 13.87 0.04
C GLN A 34 -16.40 13.79 0.47
N THR A 35 -17.29 13.43 -0.46
CA THR A 35 -18.70 13.14 -0.14
C THR A 35 -18.84 11.82 0.60
N GLY A 36 -19.68 11.78 1.64
CA GLY A 36 -19.95 10.58 2.44
C GLY A 36 -20.79 9.53 1.73
N ASN A 37 -20.28 8.94 0.65
CA ASN A 37 -20.95 7.90 -0.13
C ASN A 37 -20.20 6.55 -0.07
N LEU A 38 -20.91 5.47 -0.41
CA LEU A 38 -20.39 4.10 -0.31
C LEU A 38 -19.18 3.86 -1.22
N LEU A 39 -19.22 4.40 -2.45
CA LEU A 39 -18.12 4.23 -3.40
C LEU A 39 -16.82 4.81 -2.82
N GLY A 40 -16.88 5.99 -2.23
CA GLY A 40 -15.75 6.64 -1.59
C GLY A 40 -15.20 5.87 -0.40
N LEU A 41 -16.07 5.27 0.43
CA LEU A 41 -15.63 4.39 1.53
C LEU A 41 -14.89 3.17 0.99
N VAL A 42 -15.45 2.53 -0.04
CA VAL A 42 -14.84 1.36 -0.68
C VAL A 42 -13.48 1.75 -1.27
N THR A 43 -13.37 2.90 -1.96
CA THR A 43 -12.11 3.39 -2.51
C THR A 43 -11.03 3.55 -1.43
N GLU A 44 -11.33 4.20 -0.31
CA GLU A 44 -10.35 4.39 0.76
C GLU A 44 -9.93 3.07 1.41
N ILE A 45 -10.84 2.11 1.56
CA ILE A 45 -10.49 0.76 2.02
C ILE A 45 -9.56 0.07 1.01
N PHE A 46 -9.83 0.15 -0.29
CA PHE A 46 -8.97 -0.44 -1.33
C PHE A 46 -7.56 0.16 -1.33
N VAL A 47 -7.46 1.49 -1.20
CA VAL A 47 -6.17 2.19 -1.13
C VAL A 47 -5.39 1.79 0.11
N ALA A 48 -6.06 1.78 1.29
CA ALA A 48 -5.45 1.37 2.55
C ALA A 48 -4.99 -0.10 2.55
N VAL A 49 -5.79 -1.02 1.99
CA VAL A 49 -5.44 -2.44 1.83
C VAL A 49 -4.25 -2.60 0.89
N THR A 50 -4.23 -1.90 -0.24
CA THR A 50 -3.11 -1.98 -1.19
C THR A 50 -1.79 -1.57 -0.52
N ALA A 51 -1.77 -0.41 0.12
CA ALA A 51 -0.59 0.09 0.82
C ALA A 51 -0.15 -0.82 1.98
N GLY A 52 -1.12 -1.32 2.77
CA GLY A 52 -0.84 -2.24 3.86
C GLY A 52 -0.29 -3.58 3.38
N VAL A 53 -0.80 -4.14 2.28
CA VAL A 53 -0.27 -5.39 1.69
C VAL A 53 1.18 -5.19 1.23
N ILE A 54 1.50 -4.06 0.61
CA ILE A 54 2.88 -3.73 0.22
C ILE A 54 3.81 -3.75 1.44
N ALA A 55 3.41 -3.06 2.52
CA ALA A 55 4.19 -3.02 3.76
C ALA A 55 4.31 -4.39 4.43
N TYR A 56 3.23 -5.18 4.46
CA TYR A 56 3.22 -6.54 5.01
C TYR A 56 4.19 -7.45 4.26
N LEU A 57 4.07 -7.51 2.93
CA LEU A 57 4.95 -8.34 2.09
C LEU A 57 6.40 -7.90 2.19
N TRP A 58 6.66 -6.60 2.28
CA TRP A 58 8.00 -6.07 2.47
C TRP A 58 8.58 -6.47 3.82
N GLY A 59 7.80 -6.36 4.90
CA GLY A 59 8.20 -6.78 6.24
C GLY A 59 8.53 -8.28 6.31
N GLN A 60 7.68 -9.11 5.70
CA GLN A 60 7.93 -10.56 5.56
C GLN A 60 9.22 -10.83 4.77
N HIS A 61 9.41 -10.16 3.63
CA HIS A 61 10.62 -10.31 2.82
C HIS A 61 11.90 -9.90 3.58
N LYS A 62 11.82 -8.89 4.45
CA LYS A 62 12.95 -8.43 5.28
C LYS A 62 13.11 -9.18 6.60
N GLY A 63 12.23 -10.15 6.89
CA GLY A 63 12.25 -10.89 8.14
C GLY A 63 12.07 -9.98 9.36
N TRP A 64 11.24 -8.94 9.24
CA TRP A 64 10.93 -8.06 10.36
C TRP A 64 10.16 -8.81 11.43
N ASP A 65 10.32 -8.37 12.68
CA ASP A 65 9.45 -8.81 13.75
C ASP A 65 7.98 -8.52 13.41
N LEU A 66 7.08 -9.38 13.87
CA LEU A 66 5.66 -9.29 13.55
C LEU A 66 5.05 -7.96 14.02
N PHE A 67 5.46 -7.46 15.19
CA PHE A 67 4.99 -6.17 15.70
C PHE A 67 5.43 -5.02 14.78
N VAL A 68 6.68 -5.05 14.33
CA VAL A 68 7.23 -4.05 13.40
C VAL A 68 6.50 -4.10 12.06
N THR A 69 6.18 -5.31 11.59
CA THR A 69 5.41 -5.52 10.36
C THR A 69 4.02 -4.91 10.48
N TYR A 70 3.30 -5.16 11.58
CA TYR A 70 1.97 -4.54 11.79
C TYR A 70 2.04 -3.03 11.93
N LEU A 71 3.06 -2.49 12.62
CA LEU A 71 3.27 -1.06 12.70
C LEU A 71 3.45 -0.45 11.29
N ALA A 72 4.27 -1.09 10.45
CA ALA A 72 4.46 -0.66 9.07
C ALA A 72 3.17 -0.75 8.24
N VAL A 73 2.38 -1.80 8.42
CA VAL A 73 1.04 -1.93 7.80
C VAL A 73 0.15 -0.76 8.21
N THR A 74 0.03 -0.48 9.51
CA THR A 74 -0.81 0.62 10.00
C THR A 74 -0.36 1.97 9.44
N ILE A 75 0.95 2.26 9.44
CA ILE A 75 1.48 3.51 8.90
C ILE A 75 1.18 3.61 7.40
N ALA A 76 1.49 2.56 6.63
CA ALA A 76 1.28 2.56 5.19
C ALA A 76 -0.22 2.69 4.82
N SER A 77 -1.11 1.98 5.52
CA SER A 77 -2.55 2.04 5.29
C SER A 77 -3.17 3.40 5.62
N ASN A 78 -2.64 4.15 6.59
CA ASN A 78 -3.08 5.52 6.87
C ASN A 78 -2.54 6.54 5.84
N ASN A 79 -1.49 6.20 5.10
CA ASN A 79 -0.86 7.05 4.08
C ASN A 79 -0.96 6.38 2.69
N GLY A 80 -2.11 5.75 2.42
CA GLY A 80 -2.22 4.82 1.30
C GLY A 80 -2.09 5.51 -0.07
N HIS A 81 -2.56 6.74 -0.20
CA HIS A 81 -2.44 7.52 -1.45
C HIS A 81 -0.97 7.86 -1.75
N GLU A 82 -0.17 8.22 -0.75
CA GLU A 82 1.27 8.49 -0.87
C GLU A 82 2.03 7.23 -1.24
N VAL A 83 1.74 6.10 -0.57
CA VAL A 83 2.39 4.82 -0.85
C VAL A 83 2.10 4.35 -2.28
N VAL A 84 0.82 4.36 -2.68
CA VAL A 84 0.39 3.92 -4.02
C VAL A 84 0.93 4.86 -5.11
N SER A 85 0.92 6.18 -4.87
CA SER A 85 1.46 7.14 -5.84
C SER A 85 2.99 7.05 -5.96
N GLY A 86 3.70 6.84 -4.86
CA GLY A 86 5.14 6.59 -4.86
C GLY A 86 5.52 5.35 -5.68
N MET A 87 4.78 4.26 -5.53
CA MET A 87 5.00 3.05 -6.33
C MET A 87 4.78 3.24 -7.83
N LYS A 88 3.73 3.99 -8.22
CA LYS A 88 3.47 4.29 -9.64
C LYS A 88 4.64 5.06 -10.28
N ARG A 89 5.24 6.00 -9.54
CA ARG A 89 6.41 6.76 -10.01
C ARG A 89 7.64 5.88 -10.21
N ILE A 90 7.94 4.99 -9.25
CA ILE A 90 9.08 4.07 -9.35
C ILE A 90 8.95 3.16 -10.58
N ASN A 91 7.75 2.68 -10.89
CA ASN A 91 7.56 1.73 -11.98
C ASN A 91 7.68 2.40 -13.37
N ILE A 92 7.13 3.60 -13.55
CA ILE A 92 7.10 4.25 -14.88
C ILE A 92 8.44 4.89 -15.23
N ASP A 93 9.02 5.65 -14.31
CA ASP A 93 10.24 6.41 -14.61
C ASP A 93 11.45 5.48 -14.76
N MET A 94 11.53 4.44 -13.95
CA MET A 94 12.65 3.48 -14.01
C MET A 94 12.57 2.59 -15.26
N ILE A 95 11.36 2.16 -15.66
CA ILE A 95 11.16 1.39 -16.90
C ILE A 95 11.44 2.27 -18.12
N LEU A 96 10.90 3.50 -18.17
CA LEU A 96 11.13 4.43 -19.28
C LEU A 96 12.61 4.81 -19.40
N ASN A 97 13.29 5.08 -18.28
CA ASN A 97 14.72 5.37 -18.28
C ASN A 97 15.56 4.15 -18.66
N GLY A 98 15.17 2.94 -18.24
CA GLY A 98 15.79 1.69 -18.67
C GLY A 98 15.66 1.46 -20.18
N ILE A 99 14.46 1.66 -20.73
CA ILE A 99 14.20 1.55 -22.18
C ILE A 99 14.96 2.62 -22.96
N MET A 100 14.92 3.89 -22.52
CA MET A 100 15.67 4.97 -23.18
C MET A 100 17.18 4.74 -23.18
N ASN A 101 17.74 4.20 -22.10
CA ASN A 101 19.17 3.90 -22.03
C ASN A 101 19.58 2.74 -22.95
N LEU A 102 18.69 1.75 -23.14
CA LEU A 102 18.90 0.68 -24.13
C LEU A 102 18.84 1.20 -25.57
N ILE A 103 17.89 2.09 -25.88
CA ILE A 103 17.79 2.75 -27.20
C ILE A 103 19.02 3.62 -27.48
N LYS A 104 19.47 4.41 -26.50
CA LYS A 104 20.70 5.23 -26.63
C LYS A 104 21.96 4.39 -26.83
N LYS A 105 22.07 3.22 -26.19
CA LYS A 105 23.19 2.29 -26.42
C LYS A 105 23.12 1.60 -27.79
N GLY A 106 21.93 1.38 -28.34
CA GLY A 106 21.75 0.76 -29.66
C GLY A 106 21.95 1.71 -30.84
N GLY A 107 21.82 3.03 -30.64
CA GLY A 107 21.97 4.06 -31.68
C GLY A 107 23.39 4.54 -31.95
N SER A 108 24.40 3.99 -31.27
CA SER A 108 25.81 4.29 -31.54
C SER A 108 26.41 3.23 -32.46
N LYS A 109 26.05 3.29 -33.75
CA LYS A 109 26.81 2.73 -34.86
C LYS A 109 26.83 3.71 -36.01
#